data_AF-A0A813CI62-F1
#
_entry.id   AF-A0A813CI62-F1
#
_cell.length_a   1.000
_cell.length_b   1.000
_cell.length_c   1.000
_cell.angle_alpha   90.00
_cell.angle_beta   90.00
_cell.angle_gamma   90.00
#
_symmetry.space_group_name_H-M   'P 1'
#
loop_
_entity.id
_entity.type
_entity.pdbx_description
1 polymer ?
#
loop_
_entity_poly.entity_id
_entity_poly.type
_entity_poly.pdbx_seq_one_letter_code
_entity_poly.pdbx_strand_id
1 'polypeptide(L)'
;LGQDHSETIACRELLGKVLASLGDLDQAVHELNQVVELQSKTIGPKSVQALEAMQALASLKESAALQGNGSVKRLGDSVSVTRAAVNKGREDRKAVKDADGSSNSTQ
;
A
#
# COMPACT_ATOMS: atom_id res chain seq x y z
N LEU A 1 5.00 -14.74 -32.71
CA LEU A 1 5.43 -14.11 -31.44
C LEU A 1 4.31 -14.33 -30.43
N GLY A 2 4.27 -15.51 -29.79
CA GLY A 2 3.17 -15.92 -28.90
C GLY A 2 3.45 -15.59 -27.43
N GLN A 3 2.44 -15.72 -26.57
CA GLN A 3 2.48 -15.46 -25.12
C GLN A 3 3.53 -16.28 -24.33
N ASP A 4 4.14 -17.28 -24.96
CA ASP A 4 5.25 -18.10 -24.45
C ASP A 4 6.65 -17.56 -24.79
N HIS A 5 6.75 -16.44 -25.52
CA HIS A 5 8.07 -15.92 -25.89
C HIS A 5 8.74 -15.34 -24.65
N SER A 6 9.96 -15.81 -24.34
CA SER A 6 10.76 -15.40 -23.18
C SER A 6 10.87 -13.88 -23.00
N GLU A 7 10.77 -13.11 -24.09
CA GLU A 7 10.74 -11.64 -24.07
C GLU A 7 9.50 -11.07 -23.38
N THR A 8 8.31 -11.63 -23.64
CA THR A 8 7.07 -11.19 -22.98
C THR A 8 7.10 -11.51 -21.48
N ILE A 9 7.66 -12.66 -21.12
CA ILE A 9 7.87 -13.06 -19.73
C ILE A 9 8.84 -12.10 -19.04
N ALA A 10 9.95 -11.74 -19.70
CA ALA A 10 10.92 -10.78 -19.16
C ALA A 10 10.31 -9.37 -18.99
N CYS A 11 9.47 -8.92 -19.93
CA CYS A 11 8.74 -7.65 -19.79
C CYS A 11 7.81 -7.64 -18.57
N ARG A 12 7.09 -8.76 -18.32
CA ARG A 12 6.22 -8.88 -17.13
C ARG A 12 7.00 -8.90 -15.82
N GLU A 13 8.14 -9.59 -15.80
CA GLU A 13 9.01 -9.61 -14.64
C GLU A 13 9.55 -8.20 -14.31
N LEU A 14 9.98 -7.46 -15.33
CA LEU A 14 10.41 -6.08 -15.18
C LEU A 14 9.27 -5.19 -14.68
N LEU A 15 8.06 -5.35 -15.22
CA LEU A 15 6.87 -4.63 -14.76
C LEU A 15 6.60 -4.89 -13.26
N GLY A 16 6.64 -6.15 -12.83
CA GLY A 16 6.48 -6.51 -11.42
C GLY A 16 7.53 -5.84 -10.51
N LYS A 17 8.80 -5.79 -10.94
CA LYS A 17 9.89 -5.11 -10.20
C LYS A 17 9.68 -3.59 -10.12
N VAL A 18 9.20 -2.97 -11.20
CA VAL A 18 8.90 -1.53 -11.24
C VAL A 18 7.71 -1.21 -10.33
N LEU A 19 6.62 -1.99 -10.39
CA LEU A 19 5.46 -1.84 -9.51
C LEU A 19 5.83 -1.97 -8.04
N ALA A 20 6.71 -2.92 -7.70
CA ALA A 20 7.24 -3.07 -6.35
C ALA A 20 8.02 -1.82 -5.90
N SER A 21 8.83 -1.24 -6.78
CA SER A 21 9.57 0.01 -6.52
C SER A 21 8.65 1.23 -6.36
N LEU A 22 7.50 1.22 -7.05
CA LEU A 22 6.46 2.25 -6.92
C LEU A 22 5.55 2.07 -5.69
N GLY A 23 5.69 0.95 -4.97
CA GLY A 23 4.87 0.64 -3.79
C GLY A 23 3.50 0.04 -4.11
N ASP A 24 3.20 -0.27 -5.38
CA ASP A 24 2.00 -1.01 -5.77
C ASP A 24 2.26 -2.51 -5.62
N LEU A 25 2.30 -2.94 -4.35
CA LEU A 25 2.69 -4.30 -3.98
C LEU A 25 1.67 -5.34 -4.46
N ASP A 26 0.38 -4.98 -4.52
CA ASP A 26 -0.68 -5.89 -4.97
C ASP A 26 -0.55 -6.21 -6.46
N GLN A 27 -0.36 -5.18 -7.32
CA GLN A 27 -0.13 -5.42 -8.74
C GLN A 27 1.22 -6.09 -9.02
N ALA A 28 2.26 -5.74 -8.25
CA ALA A 28 3.57 -6.38 -8.37
C ALA A 28 3.51 -7.88 -8.05
N VAL A 29 2.77 -8.30 -7.03
CA VAL A 29 2.54 -9.71 -6.71
C VAL A 29 1.76 -10.41 -7.82
N HIS A 30 0.77 -9.75 -8.42
CA HIS A 30 0.01 -10.31 -9.52
C HIS A 30 0.89 -10.63 -10.74
N GLU A 31 1.69 -9.67 -11.19
CA GLU A 31 2.56 -9.84 -12.36
C GLU A 31 3.63 -10.91 -12.14
N LEU A 32 4.28 -10.92 -10.97
CA LEU A 32 5.30 -11.93 -10.65
C LEU A 32 4.72 -13.35 -10.53
N ASN A 33 3.47 -13.51 -10.05
CA ASN A 33 2.81 -14.83 -10.06
C ASN A 33 2.58 -15.34 -11.48
N GLN A 34 2.14 -14.48 -12.40
CA GLN A 34 1.96 -14.88 -13.79
C GLN A 34 3.29 -15.27 -14.45
N VAL A 35 4.38 -14.57 -14.14
CA VAL A 35 5.72 -14.92 -14.61
C VAL A 35 6.13 -16.32 -14.13
N VAL A 36 5.93 -16.64 -12.85
CA VAL A 36 6.25 -17.96 -12.29
C VAL A 36 5.41 -19.05 -12.96
N GLU A 37 4.12 -18.82 -13.17
CA GLU A 37 3.22 -19.78 -13.80
C GLU A 37 3.59 -20.03 -15.27
N LEU A 38 3.88 -18.95 -16.02
CA LEU A 38 4.31 -19.05 -17.42
C LEU A 38 5.66 -19.75 -17.53
N GLN A 39 6.69 -19.32 -16.78
CA GLN A 39 8.01 -19.96 -16.81
C GLN A 39 7.97 -21.44 -16.39
N SER A 40 7.12 -21.79 -15.42
CA SER A 40 6.92 -23.18 -15.00
C SER A 40 6.29 -24.03 -16.10
N LYS A 41 5.40 -23.46 -16.93
CA LYS A 41 4.77 -24.14 -18.07
C LYS A 41 5.69 -24.21 -19.29
N THR A 42 6.46 -23.14 -19.57
CA THR A 42 7.26 -23.02 -20.79
C THR A 42 8.62 -23.72 -20.68
N ILE A 43 9.33 -23.58 -19.55
CA ILE A 43 10.73 -24.06 -19.38
C ILE A 43 10.83 -25.12 -18.27
N GLY A 44 9.85 -25.17 -17.38
CA GLY A 44 9.77 -26.11 -16.27
C GLY A 44 10.11 -25.46 -14.92
N PRO A 45 9.62 -26.03 -13.81
CA PRO A 45 9.66 -25.42 -12.47
C PRO A 45 11.06 -25.31 -11.83
N LYS A 46 12.11 -25.81 -12.51
CA LYS A 46 13.51 -25.77 -12.05
C LYS A 46 14.40 -24.86 -12.90
N SER A 47 13.84 -24.06 -13.80
CA SER A 47 14.61 -23.05 -14.52
C SER A 47 15.15 -21.99 -13.56
N VAL A 48 16.38 -21.51 -13.80
CA VAL A 48 16.98 -20.40 -13.06
C VAL A 48 16.06 -19.18 -13.06
N GLN A 49 15.39 -18.92 -14.19
CA GLN A 49 14.46 -17.79 -14.34
C GLN A 49 13.24 -17.93 -13.42
N ALA A 50 12.69 -19.15 -13.28
CA ALA A 50 11.57 -19.41 -12.39
C ALA A 50 11.96 -19.22 -10.93
N LEU A 51 13.17 -19.61 -10.56
CA LEU A 51 13.71 -19.39 -9.22
C LEU A 51 13.91 -17.90 -8.92
N GLU A 52 14.42 -17.12 -9.87
CA GLU A 52 14.57 -15.66 -9.74
C GLU A 52 13.22 -14.95 -9.55
N ALA A 53 12.21 -15.33 -10.33
CA ALA A 53 10.86 -14.79 -10.20
C ALA A 53 10.21 -15.16 -8.86
N MET A 54 10.39 -16.41 -8.39
CA MET A 54 9.93 -16.86 -7.07
C MET A 54 10.63 -16.09 -5.94
N GLN A 55 11.93 -15.84 -6.05
CA GLN A 55 12.68 -15.08 -5.05
C GLN A 55 12.21 -13.62 -4.98
N ALA A 56 12.01 -12.97 -6.13
CA ALA A 56 11.46 -11.63 -6.18
C ALA A 56 10.07 -11.55 -5.53
N LEU A 57 9.23 -12.56 -5.77
CA LEU A 57 7.90 -12.65 -5.17
C LEU A 57 7.95 -12.88 -3.65
N ALA A 58 8.88 -13.69 -3.16
CA ALA A 58 9.07 -13.91 -1.72
C ALA A 58 9.49 -12.62 -1.01
N SER A 59 10.51 -11.91 -1.53
CA SER A 59 10.95 -10.63 -0.97
C SER A 59 9.86 -9.57 -1.01
N LEU A 60 9.03 -9.56 -2.06
CA LEU A 60 7.90 -8.65 -2.18
C LEU A 60 6.80 -8.94 -1.17
N LYS A 61 6.47 -10.22 -0.94
CA LYS A 61 5.48 -10.60 0.08
C LYS A 61 5.97 -10.28 1.49
N GLU A 62 7.26 -10.46 1.76
CA GLU A 62 7.87 -10.08 3.03
C GLU A 62 7.82 -8.57 3.24
N SER A 63 8.19 -7.77 2.24
CA SER A 63 8.09 -6.31 2.31
C SER A 63 6.64 -5.83 2.44
N ALA A 64 5.69 -6.48 1.75
CA ALA A 64 4.26 -6.20 1.89
C ALA A 64 3.73 -6.58 3.27
N ALA A 65 4.17 -7.68 3.87
CA ALA A 65 3.81 -8.05 5.23
C ALA A 65 4.35 -7.05 6.26
N LEU A 66 5.57 -6.55 6.05
CA LEU A 66 6.17 -5.50 6.88
C LEU A 66 5.44 -4.16 6.72
N GLN A 67 4.97 -3.81 5.51
CA GLN A 67 4.22 -2.58 5.25
C GLN A 67 2.73 -2.67 5.64
N GLY A 68 2.12 -3.84 5.55
CA GLY A 68 0.73 -4.10 5.95
C GLY A 68 0.49 -3.88 7.44
N ASN A 69 1.54 -3.99 8.26
CA ASN A 69 1.49 -3.64 9.68
C ASN A 69 1.61 -2.11 9.92
N GLY A 70 2.10 -1.34 8.93
CA GLY A 70 2.21 0.12 8.97
C GLY A 70 0.94 0.86 8.54
N SER A 71 0.15 0.30 7.62
CA SER A 71 -1.05 0.96 7.09
C SER A 71 -2.18 1.09 8.12
N VAL A 72 -2.40 0.07 8.97
CA VAL A 72 -3.40 0.13 10.04
C VAL A 72 -2.97 1.09 11.14
N LYS A 73 -1.67 1.12 11.47
CA LYS A 73 -1.11 2.03 12.47
C LYS A 73 -1.20 3.50 12.04
N ARG A 74 -0.87 3.81 10.78
CA ARG A 74 -0.92 5.18 10.26
C ARG A 74 -2.35 5.73 10.10
N LEU A 75 -3.31 4.89 9.72
CA LEU A 75 -4.72 5.29 9.70
C LEU A 75 -5.26 5.46 11.13
N GLY A 76 -4.88 4.59 12.07
CA GLY A 76 -5.21 4.74 13.49
C GLY A 76 -4.64 6.02 14.12
N ASP A 77 -3.37 6.33 13.83
CA ASP A 77 -2.69 7.53 14.31
C ASP A 77 -3.28 8.80 13.67
N SER A 78 -3.57 8.78 12.37
CA SER A 78 -4.19 9.91 11.66
C SER A 78 -5.61 10.17 12.16
N VAL A 79 -6.45 9.14 12.32
CA VAL A 79 -7.81 9.29 12.86
C VAL A 79 -7.79 9.78 14.31
N SER A 80 -6.83 9.33 15.12
CA SER A 80 -6.66 9.80 16.51
C SER A 80 -6.25 11.28 16.57
N VAL A 81 -5.31 11.70 15.73
CA VAL A 81 -4.87 13.10 15.63
C VAL A 81 -6.00 14.01 15.13
N THR A 82 -6.74 13.58 14.11
CA THR A 82 -7.90 14.34 13.61
C THR A 82 -9.02 14.42 14.64
N ARG A 83 -9.32 13.33 15.35
CA ARG A 83 -10.35 13.32 16.42
C ARG A 83 -9.95 14.24 17.59
N ALA A 84 -8.68 14.25 17.99
CA ALA A 84 -8.18 15.13 19.03
C ALA A 84 -8.27 16.62 18.60
N ALA A 85 -7.92 16.94 17.37
CA ALA A 85 -8.03 18.30 16.83
C ALA A 85 -9.48 18.80 16.73
N VAL A 86 -10.41 17.93 16.31
CA VAL A 86 -11.84 18.25 16.19
C VAL A 86 -12.49 18.45 17.56
N ASN A 87 -12.12 17.64 18.56
CA ASN A 87 -12.63 17.79 19.93
C ASN A 87 -12.15 19.10 20.56
N LYS A 88 -10.86 19.44 20.42
CA LYS A 88 -10.28 20.69 20.95
C LYS A 88 -10.93 21.94 20.35
N GLY A 89 -11.11 21.98 19.03
CA GLY A 89 -11.79 23.09 18.36
C GLY A 89 -13.30 23.21 18.66
N ARG A 90 -13.93 22.18 19.25
CA ARG A 90 -15.32 22.21 19.70
C ARG A 90 -15.44 22.77 21.12
N GLU A 91 -14.47 22.51 21.98
CA GLU A 91 -14.38 23.09 23.33
C GLU A 91 -14.12 24.60 23.25
N ASP A 92 -13.17 25.02 22.40
CA ASP A 92 -12.81 26.44 22.23
C ASP A 92 -13.99 27.27 21.70
N ARG A 93 -14.79 26.73 20.76
CA ARG A 93 -15.98 27.42 20.23
C ARG A 93 -17.14 27.52 21.22
N LYS A 94 -17.25 26.57 22.16
CA LYS A 94 -18.26 26.64 23.21
C LYS A 94 -17.91 27.76 24.19
N ALA A 95 -16.63 27.87 24.57
CA ALA A 95 -16.13 28.92 25.45
C ALA A 95 -16.32 30.35 24.91
N VAL A 96 -16.18 30.56 23.59
CA VAL A 96 -16.41 31.88 22.97
C VAL A 96 -17.90 32.27 22.95
N LYS A 97 -18.80 31.32 22.75
CA LYS A 97 -20.26 31.60 22.79
C LYS A 97 -20.76 31.93 24.19
N ASP A 98 -20.14 31.38 25.23
CA ASP A 98 -20.48 31.69 26.62
C ASP A 98 -19.98 33.09 27.04
N ALA A 99 -19.01 33.67 26.33
CA ALA A 99 -18.47 35.01 26.60
C ALA A 99 -19.26 36.15 25.93
N ASP A 100 -19.91 35.90 24.78
CA ASP A 100 -20.66 36.93 24.02
C ASP A 100 -22.11 37.09 24.52
N GLY A 101 -22.64 36.12 25.27
CA GLY A 101 -24.02 36.14 25.79
C GLY A 101 -24.23 36.93 27.09
N SER A 102 -23.17 37.40 27.76
CA SER A 102 -23.28 38.02 29.09
C SER A 102 -23.26 39.56 29.11
N SER A 103 -23.20 40.21 27.95
CA SER A 103 -23.11 41.68 27.83
C SER A 103 -24.32 42.28 27.11
N ASN A 104 -25.55 41.92 27.51
CA ASN A 104 -26.70 42.76 27.18
C ASN A 104 -27.85 42.59 28.20
N SER A 105 -27.63 43.00 29.45
CA SER A 105 -28.71 43.36 30.38
C SER A 105 -28.13 43.86 31.71
N THR A 106 -27.74 45.14 31.80
CA THR A 106 -28.04 45.95 32.99
C THR A 106 -27.76 47.42 32.73
N GLN A 107 -28.85 48.21 32.80
CA GLN A 107 -28.99 49.66 33.01
C GLN A 107 -28.52 50.62 31.92
#